data_AF-A0A8H4S7Z0-F1
#
_entry.id   AF-A0A8H4S7Z0-F1
#
_cell.length_a   1.000
_cell.length_b   1.000
_cell.length_c   1.000
_cell.angle_alpha   90.00
_cell.angle_beta   90.00
_cell.angle_gamma   90.00
#
_symmetry.space_group_name_H-M   'P 1'
#
loop_
_entity.id
_entity.type
_entity.pdbx_description
1 polymer ?
#
loop_
_entity_poly.entity_id
_entity_poly.type
_entity_poly.pdbx_seq_one_letter_code
_entity_poly.pdbx_strand_id
1 'polypeptide(L)'
;MTSFDNYCLDDPVEPVQVFEVGQDTTSFPTRASYQRSDLRTVEDTSSFLKNNQNSPYKCRLVSICQRTSRRQLQITKPMLDLLVAEHGIGPSFWGVPSCFYRRTDDFEVNPALAP
;
A
#
# COMPACT_ATOMS: atom_id res chain seq x y z
N MET A 1 16.63 29.61 4.07
CA MET A 1 16.16 28.78 2.95
C MET A 1 15.89 27.39 3.49
N THR A 2 14.63 27.04 3.71
CA THR A 2 14.23 25.68 4.11
C THR A 2 14.25 24.80 2.87
N SER A 3 15.18 23.84 2.83
CA SER A 3 15.22 22.80 1.81
C SER A 3 13.88 22.06 1.77
N PHE A 4 13.26 22.03 0.60
CA PHE A 4 12.02 21.30 0.30
C PHE A 4 12.31 19.96 -0.41
N ASP A 5 13.55 19.48 -0.28
CA ASP A 5 14.02 18.26 -0.90
C ASP A 5 13.93 17.11 0.10
N ASN A 6 13.44 15.96 -0.40
CA ASN A 6 13.20 14.69 0.30
C ASN A 6 11.78 14.52 0.87
N TYR A 7 10.81 14.31 -0.03
CA TYR A 7 9.57 13.62 0.31
C TYR A 7 9.43 12.42 -0.63
N CYS A 8 10.32 11.45 -0.48
CA CYS A 8 10.04 10.07 -0.87
C CYS A 8 9.96 9.29 0.44
N LEU A 9 9.00 8.36 0.57
CA LEU A 9 9.03 7.42 1.67
C LEU A 9 9.91 6.26 1.23
N ASP A 10 11.16 6.26 1.69
CA ASP A 10 12.04 5.10 1.57
C ASP A 10 11.42 3.92 2.33
N ASP A 11 10.87 4.19 3.52
CA ASP A 11 10.13 3.24 4.35
C ASP A 11 8.85 3.86 4.93
N PRO A 12 7.72 3.12 4.96
CA PRO A 12 6.50 3.60 5.61
C PRO A 12 6.67 3.56 7.13
N VAL A 13 6.44 4.70 7.80
CA VAL A 13 6.54 4.80 9.26
C VAL A 13 5.37 4.08 9.93
N GLU A 14 4.18 4.21 9.34
CA GLU A 14 2.97 3.48 9.73
C GLU A 14 2.74 2.33 8.74
N PRO A 15 2.41 1.11 9.21
CA PRO A 15 2.15 0.00 8.31
C PRO A 15 0.86 0.22 7.50
N VAL A 16 0.83 -0.33 6.29
CA VAL A 16 -0.42 -0.51 5.54
C VAL A 16 -1.20 -1.62 6.22
N GLN A 17 -2.45 -1.34 6.59
CA GLN A 17 -3.28 -2.29 7.33
C GLN A 17 -4.27 -2.94 6.36
N VAL A 18 -4.22 -4.25 6.26
CA VAL A 18 -5.16 -5.05 5.48
C VAL A 18 -6.13 -5.74 6.43
N PHE A 19 -7.43 -5.60 6.15
CA PHE A 19 -8.50 -6.24 6.90
C PHE A 19 -9.29 -7.14 5.98
N GLU A 20 -9.43 -8.41 6.36
CA GLU A 20 -10.09 -9.43 5.54
C GLU A 20 -11.27 -10.04 6.25
N VAL A 21 -12.38 -10.17 5.52
CA VAL A 21 -13.58 -10.89 5.93
C VAL A 21 -13.68 -12.15 5.08
N GLY A 22 -13.56 -13.33 5.70
CA GLY A 22 -13.59 -14.63 5.00
C GLY A 22 -14.93 -14.93 4.33
N GLN A 23 -14.91 -15.71 3.24
CA GLN A 23 -16.09 -16.02 2.43
C GLN A 23 -17.21 -16.76 3.19
N ASP A 24 -16.86 -17.57 4.18
CA ASP A 24 -17.80 -18.38 4.97
C ASP A 24 -18.59 -17.58 6.03
N THR A 25 -18.36 -16.27 6.14
CA THR A 25 -19.14 -15.39 7.02
C THR A 25 -20.51 -15.08 6.40
N THR A 26 -21.46 -15.97 6.69
CA THR A 26 -22.87 -15.91 6.23
C THR A 26 -23.67 -14.77 6.85
N SER A 27 -23.19 -14.18 7.95
CA SER A 27 -23.73 -12.96 8.58
C SER A 27 -22.69 -11.83 8.55
N PHE A 28 -23.15 -10.58 8.57
CA PHE A 28 -22.25 -9.44 8.78
C PHE A 28 -21.43 -9.69 10.07
N PRO A 29 -20.09 -9.71 10.00
CA PRO A 29 -19.24 -9.92 11.16
C PRO A 29 -19.65 -9.03 12.34
N THR A 30 -19.89 -9.62 13.50
CA THR A 30 -20.10 -8.90 14.76
C THR A 30 -18.79 -8.27 15.21
N ARG A 31 -18.32 -7.19 14.57
CA ARG A 31 -17.10 -6.39 14.89
C ARG A 31 -15.77 -7.15 15.11
N ALA A 32 -15.74 -8.49 15.09
CA ALA A 32 -14.67 -9.31 15.64
C ALA A 32 -14.19 -10.46 14.73
N SER A 33 -14.81 -10.70 13.56
CA SER A 33 -14.38 -11.80 12.66
C SER A 33 -13.65 -11.30 11.40
N TYR A 34 -12.73 -10.36 11.56
CA TYR A 34 -11.82 -9.99 10.48
C TYR A 34 -10.38 -10.35 10.86
N GLN A 35 -9.62 -10.79 9.86
CA GLN A 35 -8.18 -10.96 9.98
C GLN A 35 -7.51 -9.62 9.66
N ARG A 36 -6.58 -9.18 10.50
CA ARG A 36 -5.77 -7.99 10.26
C ARG A 36 -4.34 -8.40 9.94
N SER A 37 -3.75 -7.78 8.93
CA SER A 37 -2.34 -7.90 8.57
C SER A 37 -1.73 -6.52 8.39
N ASP A 38 -0.54 -6.32 8.95
CA ASP A 38 0.20 -5.08 8.84
C ASP A 38 1.37 -5.30 7.85
N LEU A 39 1.42 -4.52 6.78
CA LEU A 39 2.44 -4.60 5.74
C LEU A 39 3.39 -3.41 5.86
N ARG A 40 4.69 -3.66 5.96
CA ARG A 40 5.71 -2.62 6.12
C ARG A 40 6.64 -2.52 4.93
N THR A 41 6.89 -3.62 4.24
CA THR A 41 7.82 -3.66 3.10
C THR A 41 7.16 -4.20 1.84
N VAL A 42 7.89 -4.08 0.72
CA VAL A 42 7.49 -4.69 -0.56
C VAL A 42 7.48 -6.21 -0.43
N GLU A 43 8.45 -6.79 0.29
CA GLU A 43 8.57 -8.23 0.55
C GLU A 43 7.42 -8.73 1.41
N ASP A 44 7.03 -8.00 2.45
CA ASP A 44 5.87 -8.31 3.30
C ASP A 44 4.60 -8.33 2.46
N THR A 45 4.44 -7.31 1.60
CA THR A 45 3.28 -7.18 0.71
C THR A 45 3.21 -8.35 -0.28
N SER A 46 4.31 -8.65 -0.95
CA SER A 46 4.42 -9.79 -1.87
C SER A 46 4.13 -11.12 -1.18
N SER A 47 4.70 -11.33 0.02
CA SER A 47 4.49 -12.54 0.80
C SER A 47 3.05 -12.68 1.27
N PHE A 48 2.43 -11.59 1.73
CA PHE A 48 1.02 -11.56 2.10
C PHE A 48 0.11 -11.95 0.94
N LEU A 49 0.33 -11.37 -0.25
CA LEU A 49 -0.47 -11.65 -1.44
C LEU A 49 -0.33 -13.12 -1.87
N LYS A 50 0.89 -13.65 -1.91
CA LYS A 50 1.16 -15.07 -2.25
C LYS A 50 0.52 -16.04 -1.26
N ASN A 51 0.67 -15.79 0.03
CA ASN A 51 0.16 -16.67 1.08
C ASN A 51 -1.38 -16.70 1.10
N ASN A 52 -2.03 -15.59 0.73
CA ASN A 52 -3.48 -15.47 0.71
C ASN A 52 -4.10 -15.71 -0.67
N GLN A 53 -3.31 -16.10 -1.67
CA GLN A 53 -3.81 -16.32 -3.03
C GLN A 53 -4.88 -17.43 -3.11
N ASN A 54 -4.81 -18.40 -2.19
CA ASN A 54 -5.75 -19.52 -2.09
C ASN A 54 -6.77 -19.36 -0.94
N SER A 55 -6.79 -18.22 -0.27
CA SER A 55 -7.71 -17.93 0.84
C SER A 55 -8.80 -16.98 0.36
N PRO A 56 -9.98 -17.49 -0.06
CA PRO A 56 -11.00 -16.61 -0.61
C PRO A 56 -11.61 -15.74 0.50
N TYR A 57 -11.62 -14.44 0.25
CA TYR A 57 -12.24 -13.44 1.11
C TYR A 57 -13.48 -12.85 0.42
N LYS A 58 -14.50 -12.52 1.22
CA LYS A 58 -15.68 -11.78 0.79
C LYS A 58 -15.37 -10.30 0.59
N CYS A 59 -14.52 -9.74 1.46
CA CYS A 59 -14.14 -8.34 1.44
C CYS A 59 -12.71 -8.18 1.97
N ARG A 60 -11.90 -7.37 1.29
CA ARG A 60 -10.57 -6.95 1.73
C ARG A 60 -10.52 -5.42 1.72
N LEU A 61 -10.23 -4.83 2.88
CA LEU A 61 -10.02 -3.40 3.03
C LEU A 61 -8.52 -3.13 3.21
N VAL A 62 -7.98 -2.25 2.38
CA VAL A 62 -6.61 -1.75 2.51
C VAL A 62 -6.68 -0.33 3.07
N SER A 63 -6.16 -0.14 4.28
CA SER A 63 -6.09 1.14 4.96
C SER A 63 -4.66 1.69 4.88
N ILE A 64 -4.54 2.89 4.31
CA ILE A 64 -3.28 3.60 4.13
C ILE A 64 -3.37 4.91 4.89
N CYS A 65 -2.51 5.09 5.90
CA CYS A 65 -2.47 6.31 6.69
C CYS A 65 -1.80 7.44 5.91
N GLN A 66 -2.32 8.68 6.01
CA GLN A 66 -1.61 9.88 5.54
C GLN A 66 -0.88 10.59 6.69
N ARG A 67 -1.12 10.16 7.95
CA ARG A 67 -0.74 10.80 9.23
C ARG A 67 -1.31 12.21 9.42
N THR A 68 -1.15 13.10 8.43
CA THR A 68 -1.78 14.43 8.36
C THR A 68 -2.21 14.72 6.92
N SER A 69 -3.24 15.54 6.72
CA SER A 69 -3.82 15.83 5.39
C SER A 69 -2.88 16.49 4.38
N ARG A 70 -1.68 16.91 4.80
CA ARG A 70 -0.67 17.58 3.96
C ARG A 70 0.57 16.73 3.66
N ARG A 71 0.64 15.51 4.20
CA ARG A 71 1.77 14.58 3.98
C ARG A 71 1.43 13.57 2.89
N GLN A 72 2.44 12.85 2.43
CA GLN A 72 2.25 11.73 1.50
C GLN A 72 1.57 10.56 2.20
N LEU A 73 0.92 9.70 1.42
CA LEU A 73 0.40 8.42 1.88
C LEU A 73 1.54 7.57 2.43
N GLN A 74 1.34 6.92 3.58
CA GLN A 74 2.29 5.99 4.21
C GLN A 74 2.27 4.63 3.51
N ILE A 75 2.60 4.64 2.22
CA ILE A 75 2.81 3.45 1.40
C ILE A 75 3.74 3.83 0.25
N THR A 76 4.73 2.98 -0.01
CA THR A 76 5.63 3.19 -1.15
C THR A 76 4.90 2.87 -2.45
N LYS A 77 5.31 3.51 -3.56
CA LYS A 77 4.72 3.24 -4.88
C LYS A 77 4.79 1.75 -5.26
N PRO A 78 5.92 1.03 -5.06
CA PRO A 78 6.00 -0.41 -5.37
C PRO A 78 5.04 -1.27 -4.54
N MET A 79 4.81 -0.95 -3.25
CA MET A 79 3.80 -1.66 -2.44
C MET A 79 2.40 -1.45 -3.01
N LEU A 80 2.07 -0.21 -3.40
CA LEU A 80 0.77 0.10 -3.97
C LEU A 80 0.58 -0.56 -5.34
N ASP A 81 1.61 -0.58 -6.18
CA ASP A 81 1.61 -1.25 -7.48
C ASP A 81 1.29 -2.75 -7.34
N LEU A 82 1.91 -3.43 -6.37
CA LEU A 82 1.64 -4.85 -6.10
C LEU A 82 0.17 -5.09 -5.72
N LEU A 83 -0.38 -4.25 -4.83
CA LEU A 83 -1.78 -4.37 -4.41
C LEU A 83 -2.74 -4.12 -5.58
N VAL A 84 -2.48 -3.10 -6.39
CA VAL A 84 -3.30 -2.76 -7.57
C VAL A 84 -3.28 -3.88 -8.60
N ALA A 85 -2.09 -4.41 -8.89
CA ALA A 85 -1.90 -5.47 -9.88
C ALA A 85 -2.59 -6.79 -9.45
N GLU A 86 -2.38 -7.23 -8.21
CA GLU A 86 -2.98 -8.48 -7.72
C GLU A 86 -4.52 -8.44 -7.70
N HIS A 87 -5.09 -7.26 -7.42
CA HIS A 87 -6.52 -7.07 -7.40
C HIS A 87 -7.13 -6.69 -8.77
N GLY A 88 -6.32 -6.67 -9.84
CA GLY A 88 -6.77 -6.31 -11.18
C GLY A 88 -7.40 -4.92 -11.26
N ILE A 89 -6.99 -4.00 -10.38
CA ILE A 89 -7.55 -2.66 -10.31
C ILE A 89 -7.07 -1.87 -11.54
N GLY A 90 -8.02 -1.32 -12.30
CA GLY A 90 -7.73 -0.62 -13.54
C GLY A 90 -6.91 0.67 -13.34
N PRO A 91 -6.30 1.19 -14.42
CA PRO A 91 -5.39 2.33 -14.37
C PRO A 91 -6.04 3.64 -13.90
N SER A 92 -7.38 3.75 -13.98
CA SER A 92 -8.14 4.90 -13.46
C SER A 92 -7.95 5.12 -11.96
N PHE A 93 -7.60 4.05 -11.22
CA PHE A 93 -7.26 4.14 -9.80
C PHE A 93 -6.18 5.17 -9.55
N TRP A 94 -5.13 5.22 -10.38
CA TRP A 94 -3.99 6.11 -10.20
C TRP A 94 -4.34 7.60 -10.30
N GLY A 95 -5.51 7.98 -10.81
CA GLY A 95 -5.93 9.39 -10.88
C GLY A 95 -5.95 10.10 -9.53
N VAL A 96 -6.19 9.39 -8.43
CA VAL A 96 -6.24 9.98 -7.07
C VAL A 96 -4.94 9.76 -6.29
N PRO A 97 -4.39 8.53 -6.17
CA PRO A 97 -3.16 8.26 -5.43
C PRO A 97 -1.94 8.96 -6.02
N SER A 98 -1.89 9.15 -7.36
CA SER A 98 -0.76 9.83 -8.00
C SER A 98 -0.57 11.26 -7.52
N CYS A 99 -1.62 11.94 -7.03
CA CYS A 99 -1.52 13.27 -6.45
C CYS A 99 -0.73 13.29 -5.12
N PHE A 100 -0.55 12.13 -4.48
CA PHE A 100 0.23 11.98 -3.25
C PHE A 100 1.69 11.61 -3.51
N TYR A 101 2.05 11.27 -4.75
CA TYR A 101 3.42 11.00 -5.19
C TYR A 101 3.89 12.17 -6.06
N ARG A 102 5.14 12.64 -5.92
CA ARG A 102 5.64 13.70 -6.81
C ARG A 102 6.12 13.06 -8.11
N ARG A 103 5.94 13.78 -9.24
CA ARG A 103 6.36 13.33 -10.59
C ARG A 103 7.85 13.03 -10.76
N THR A 104 8.70 13.41 -9.79
CA THR A 104 10.15 13.19 -9.83
C THR A 104 10.58 11.82 -9.33
N ASP A 105 9.67 10.99 -8.81
CA ASP A 105 10.00 9.76 -8.08
C ASP A 105 10.08 8.49 -8.97
N ASP A 106 10.17 8.64 -10.30
CA ASP A 106 10.38 7.52 -11.25
C ASP A 106 11.88 7.23 -11.54
N PHE A 107 12.80 7.87 -10.81
CA PHE A 107 14.23 7.58 -10.93
C PHE A 107 14.71 6.72 -9.76
N GLU A 108 14.84 5.43 -10.03
CA GLU A 108 15.75 4.54 -9.32
C GLU A 108 17.17 5.13 -9.46
N VAL A 109 17.70 5.76 -8.41
CA VAL A 109 19.09 6.25 -8.42
C VAL A 109 19.99 5.01 -8.39
N ASN A 110 20.49 4.62 -9.55
CA ASN A 110 21.55 3.63 -9.66
C ASN A 110 22.83 4.23 -9.02
N PRO A 111 23.32 3.70 -7.87
CA PRO A 111 24.47 4.26 -7.17
C PRO A 111 25.79 4.12 -7.95
N ALA A 112 25.79 3.47 -9.13
CA ALA A 112 26.96 3.31 -9.97
C ALA A 112 27.32 4.53 -10.87
N LEU A 113 26.56 5.64 -10.80
CA LEU A 113 26.72 6.79 -11.72
C LEU A 113 26.77 8.17 -11.03
N ALA A 114 27.07 8.24 -9.73
CA ALA A 114 27.39 9.53 -9.10
C ALA A 114 28.85 9.94 -9.42
N PRO A 115 29.10 11.18 -9.87
CA PRO A 115 30.45 11.69 -10.16
C PRO A 115 31.32 11.87 -8.91
#